data_AF-A0A7Y7CY44-F1
#
_entry.id   AF-A0A7Y7CY44-F1
#
_cell.length_a   1.000
_cell.length_b   1.000
_cell.length_c   1.000
_cell.angle_alpha   90.00
_cell.angle_beta   90.00
_cell.angle_gamma   90.00
#
_symmetry.space_group_name_H-M   'P 1'
#
loop_
_entity.id
_entity.type
_entity.pdbx_description
1 polymer ?
#
loop_
_entity_poly.entity_id
_entity_poly.type
_entity_poly.pdbx_seq_one_letter_code
_entity_poly.pdbx_strand_id
1 'polypeptide(L)'
;MSFQNPVFIPGPTNMPEALRKAVDMPTLDHRSPLFGQILHPALAGVKKVLKSESAEVFVFPSTGTGGWETAITNTLNAGDKILAARNGMFSHRWIDMCQRHGLDVQVVETP
;
A
#
# COMPACT_ATOMS: atom_id res chain seq x y z
N MET A 1 -17.98 7.56 28.86
CA MET A 1 -16.72 6.79 28.91
C MET A 1 -16.41 6.33 27.49
N SER A 2 -15.20 6.56 26.99
CA SER A 2 -14.77 6.00 25.72
C SER A 2 -14.42 4.52 25.94
N PHE A 3 -15.08 3.61 25.21
CA PHE A 3 -14.75 2.18 25.19
C PHE A 3 -13.54 1.85 24.31
N GLN A 4 -12.87 2.87 23.78
CA GLN A 4 -11.80 2.69 22.81
C GLN A 4 -10.52 2.20 23.52
N ASN A 5 -10.09 0.98 23.23
CA ASN A 5 -8.81 0.43 23.68
C ASN A 5 -7.67 1.23 23.02
N PRO A 6 -6.82 1.95 23.77
CA PRO A 6 -5.71 2.69 23.18
C PRO A 6 -4.68 1.74 22.55
N VAL A 7 -4.38 1.92 21.27
CA VAL A 7 -3.46 1.07 20.51
C VAL A 7 -2.13 1.81 20.30
N PHE A 8 -1.08 1.33 20.97
CA PHE A 8 0.27 1.90 20.93
C PHE A 8 1.27 0.99 20.21
N ILE A 9 0.93 0.55 19.00
CA ILE A 9 1.80 -0.23 18.12
C ILE A 9 1.98 0.48 16.77
N PRO A 10 2.99 0.14 15.96
CA PRO A 10 3.21 0.77 14.65
C PRO A 10 2.08 0.57 13.63
N GLY A 11 1.14 -0.33 13.90
CA GLY A 11 -0.05 -0.57 13.08
C GLY A 11 -0.68 -1.94 13.33
N PRO A 12 -1.99 -2.10 13.14
CA PRO A 12 -2.99 -1.05 12.92
C PRO A 12 -3.16 -0.16 14.17
N THR A 13 -3.70 1.05 14.00
CA THR A 13 -3.96 2.01 15.09
C THR A 13 -5.45 2.32 15.21
N ASN A 14 -5.85 3.06 16.27
CA ASN A 14 -7.25 3.46 16.44
C ASN A 14 -7.74 4.34 15.28
N MET A 15 -8.92 4.03 14.76
CA MET A 15 -9.55 4.79 13.67
C MET A 15 -10.36 5.98 14.22
N PRO A 16 -10.23 7.18 13.64
CA PRO A 16 -11.12 8.30 13.93
C PRO A 16 -12.59 7.93 13.72
N GLU A 17 -13.47 8.40 14.62
CA GLU A 17 -14.89 8.04 14.60
C GLU A 17 -15.61 8.43 13.29
N ALA A 18 -15.20 9.54 12.66
CA ALA A 18 -15.75 9.96 11.38
C ALA A 18 -15.47 8.93 10.26
N LEU A 19 -14.28 8.32 10.25
CA LEU A 19 -13.95 7.26 9.29
C LEU A 19 -14.70 5.96 9.61
N ARG A 20 -14.80 5.61 10.90
CA ARG A 20 -15.55 4.41 11.33
C ARG A 20 -17.01 4.46 10.87
N LYS A 21 -17.65 5.63 10.97
CA LYS A 21 -19.03 5.84 10.47
C LYS A 21 -19.13 5.82 8.95
N ALA A 22 -18.12 6.33 8.24
CA ALA A 22 -18.12 6.30 6.77
C ALA A 22 -18.07 4.88 6.21
N VAL A 23 -17.42 3.94 6.92
CA VAL A 23 -17.36 2.51 6.54
C VAL A 23 -18.73 1.82 6.65
N ASP A 24 -19.65 2.33 7.47
CA ASP A 24 -21.02 1.80 7.63
C ASP A 24 -21.97 2.21 6.49
N MET A 25 -21.43 2.69 5.37
CA MET A 25 -22.23 3.03 4.19
C MET A 25 -22.81 1.77 3.52
N PRO A 26 -24.04 1.81 2.99
CA PRO A 26 -24.57 0.72 2.18
C PRO A 26 -23.66 0.40 0.99
N THR A 27 -23.61 -0.87 0.63
CA THR A 27 -22.87 -1.33 -0.56
C THR A 27 -23.30 -0.57 -1.80
N LEU A 28 -22.32 -0.14 -2.59
CA LEU A 28 -22.54 0.63 -3.81
C LEU A 28 -22.10 -0.19 -5.02
N ASP A 29 -22.84 -0.09 -6.12
CA ASP A 29 -22.39 -0.64 -7.39
C ASP A 29 -21.14 0.10 -7.88
N HIS A 30 -20.04 -0.62 -8.04
CA HIS A 30 -18.75 -0.10 -8.53
C HIS A 30 -18.82 0.48 -9.95
N ARG A 31 -19.86 0.16 -10.73
CA ARG A 31 -20.09 0.72 -12.07
C ARG A 31 -21.01 1.94 -12.07
N SER A 32 -21.59 2.28 -10.92
CA SER A 32 -22.47 3.43 -10.78
C SER A 32 -21.71 4.75 -11.00
N PRO A 33 -22.32 5.75 -11.67
CA PRO A 33 -21.77 7.10 -11.73
C PRO A 33 -21.48 7.70 -10.34
N LEU A 34 -22.23 7.29 -9.31
CA LEU A 34 -22.02 7.74 -7.94
C LEU A 34 -20.66 7.26 -7.38
N PHE A 35 -20.22 6.05 -7.74
CA PHE A 35 -18.92 5.54 -7.28
C PHE A 35 -17.76 6.37 -7.84
N GLY A 36 -17.86 6.80 -9.11
CA GLY A 36 -16.86 7.69 -9.71
C GLY A 36 -16.73 9.04 -8.97
N GLN A 37 -17.83 9.55 -8.41
CA GLN A 37 -17.82 10.78 -7.60
C GLN A 37 -17.11 10.60 -6.25
N ILE A 38 -16.98 9.36 -5.77
CA ILE A 38 -16.26 9.03 -4.52
C ILE A 38 -14.79 8.72 -4.84
N LEU A 39 -14.54 7.91 -5.87
CA LEU A 39 -13.21 7.41 -6.21
C LEU A 39 -12.28 8.52 -6.71
N HIS A 40 -12.70 9.36 -7.66
CA HIS A 40 -11.80 10.35 -8.26
C HIS A 40 -11.27 11.39 -7.24
N PRO A 41 -12.10 11.95 -6.33
CA PRO A 41 -11.58 12.83 -5.28
C PRO A 41 -10.64 12.11 -4.31
N ALA A 42 -10.89 10.83 -4.00
CA ALA A 42 -9.99 10.05 -3.15
C ALA A 42 -8.62 9.87 -3.81
N LEU A 43 -8.56 9.50 -5.09
CA LEU A 43 -7.31 9.38 -5.85
C LEU A 43 -6.57 10.72 -5.93
N ALA A 44 -7.26 11.83 -6.19
CA ALA A 44 -6.68 13.17 -6.19
C ALA A 44 -6.10 13.55 -4.80
N GLY A 45 -6.80 13.18 -3.72
CA GLY A 45 -6.32 13.34 -2.36
C GLY A 45 -5.01 12.59 -2.11
N VAL A 46 -4.89 11.35 -2.60
CA VAL A 46 -3.64 10.58 -2.51
C VAL A 46 -2.49 11.27 -3.24
N LYS A 47 -2.71 11.78 -4.47
CA LYS A 47 -1.68 12.55 -5.21
C LYS A 47 -1.17 13.75 -4.40
N LYS A 48 -2.09 14.47 -3.73
CA LYS A 48 -1.74 15.59 -2.84
C LYS A 48 -0.92 15.16 -1.63
N VAL A 49 -1.27 14.04 -0.98
CA VAL A 49 -0.52 13.49 0.17
C VAL A 49 0.89 13.08 -0.24
N LEU A 50 1.02 12.43 -1.41
CA LEU A 50 2.30 12.01 -1.97
C LEU A 50 3.12 13.18 -2.58
N LYS A 51 2.54 14.38 -2.65
CA LYS A 51 3.15 15.58 -3.24
C LYS A 51 3.62 15.34 -4.68
N SER A 52 2.83 14.62 -5.47
CA SER A 52 3.12 14.36 -6.88
C SER A 52 2.02 14.92 -7.77
N GLU A 53 2.42 15.69 -8.78
CA GLU A 53 1.52 16.24 -9.78
C GLU A 53 1.30 15.29 -10.96
N SER A 54 2.25 14.39 -11.22
CA SER A 54 2.27 13.51 -12.39
C SER A 54 2.04 12.02 -12.07
N ALA A 55 2.05 11.61 -10.80
CA ALA A 55 1.83 10.23 -10.44
C ALA A 55 0.43 9.76 -10.85
N GLU A 56 0.32 8.51 -11.29
CA GLU A 56 -0.95 7.82 -11.44
C GLU A 56 -1.19 6.91 -10.23
N VAL A 57 -2.40 6.99 -9.66
CA VAL A 57 -2.71 6.30 -8.40
C VAL A 57 -3.61 5.11 -8.68
N PHE A 58 -3.12 3.93 -8.31
CA PHE A 58 -3.89 2.70 -8.33
C PHE A 58 -4.22 2.29 -6.90
N VAL A 59 -5.45 1.82 -6.68
CA VAL A 59 -5.92 1.33 -5.38
C VAL A 59 -6.27 -0.15 -5.53
N PHE A 60 -5.64 -0.98 -4.71
CA PHE A 60 -5.87 -2.42 -4.68
C PHE A 60 -6.52 -2.82 -3.36
N PRO A 61 -7.46 -3.78 -3.35
CA PRO A 61 -8.02 -4.34 -2.12
C PRO A 61 -7.01 -5.30 -1.48
N SER A 62 -5.89 -4.76 -1.01
CA SER A 62 -4.78 -5.52 -0.42
C SER A 62 -4.16 -4.79 0.77
N THR A 63 -3.26 -5.48 1.47
CA THR A 63 -2.35 -4.82 2.42
C THR A 63 -1.21 -4.12 1.68
N GLY A 64 -0.34 -3.41 2.42
CA GLY A 64 0.86 -2.79 1.84
C GLY A 64 1.79 -3.78 1.12
N THR A 65 1.86 -5.03 1.58
CA THR A 65 2.65 -6.09 0.93
C THR A 65 2.09 -6.46 -0.45
N GLY A 66 0.78 -6.38 -0.67
CA GLY A 66 0.21 -6.56 -2.03
C GLY A 66 0.63 -5.45 -2.99
N GLY A 67 0.84 -4.23 -2.48
CA GLY A 67 1.41 -3.12 -3.26
C GLY A 67 2.85 -3.40 -3.71
N TRP A 68 3.65 -4.06 -2.87
CA TRP A 68 5.01 -4.49 -3.23
C TRP A 68 5.00 -5.48 -4.38
N GLU A 69 4.20 -6.54 -4.26
CA GLU A 69 4.07 -7.58 -5.27
C GLU A 69 3.53 -7.01 -6.58
N THR A 70 2.55 -6.11 -6.51
CA THR A 70 2.02 -5.42 -7.70
C THR A 70 3.11 -4.63 -8.42
N ALA A 71 3.92 -3.86 -7.68
CA ALA A 71 5.02 -3.09 -8.27
C ALA A 71 6.03 -4.01 -8.97
N ILE A 72 6.50 -5.06 -8.29
CA ILE A 72 7.49 -6.01 -8.83
C ILE A 72 6.96 -6.68 -10.10
N THR A 73 5.77 -7.29 -10.02
CA THR A 73 5.21 -8.10 -11.11
C THR A 73 4.82 -7.30 -12.35
N ASN A 74 4.58 -5.99 -12.23
CA ASN A 74 4.23 -5.14 -13.36
C ASN A 74 5.42 -4.34 -13.92
N THR A 75 6.59 -4.36 -13.27
CA THR A 75 7.74 -3.54 -13.70
C THR A 75 9.02 -4.32 -13.95
N LEU A 76 9.09 -5.59 -13.55
CA LEU A 76 10.28 -6.43 -13.67
C LEU A 76 9.94 -7.83 -14.22
N ASN A 77 10.92 -8.45 -14.86
CA ASN A 77 10.88 -9.82 -15.34
C ASN A 77 11.83 -10.71 -14.53
N ALA A 78 11.58 -12.01 -14.53
CA ALA A 78 12.51 -12.98 -13.95
C ALA A 78 13.91 -12.83 -14.58
N GLY A 79 14.95 -12.82 -13.76
CA GLY A 79 16.33 -12.56 -14.15
C GLY A 79 16.75 -11.09 -14.13
N ASP A 80 15.83 -10.14 -13.99
CA ASP A 80 16.19 -8.72 -13.85
C ASP A 80 16.99 -8.50 -12.55
N LYS A 81 18.03 -7.67 -12.65
CA LYS A 81 18.94 -7.37 -11.54
C LYS A 81 18.41 -6.18 -10.73
N ILE A 82 18.33 -6.34 -9.42
CA ILE A 82 17.97 -5.27 -8.49
C ILE A 82 19.00 -5.11 -7.37
N LEU A 83 19.04 -3.92 -6.78
CA LEU A 83 19.83 -3.62 -5.58
C LEU A 83 18.87 -3.43 -4.40
N ALA A 84 19.08 -4.16 -3.30
CA ALA A 84 18.28 -4.05 -2.10
C ALA A 84 19.15 -3.79 -0.87
N ALA A 85 18.90 -2.68 -0.18
CA ALA A 85 19.52 -2.40 1.11
C ALA A 85 18.77 -3.14 2.22
N ARG A 86 19.49 -3.93 3.03
CA ARG A 86 18.89 -4.66 4.16
C ARG A 86 19.16 -3.91 5.47
N ASN A 87 18.09 -3.42 6.08
CA ASN A 87 18.12 -2.57 7.26
C ASN A 87 16.97 -2.82 8.25
N GLY A 88 16.33 -4.00 8.19
CA GLY A 88 15.25 -4.37 9.11
C GLY A 88 14.20 -5.28 8.47
N MET A 89 13.21 -5.69 9.26
CA MET A 89 12.27 -6.75 8.90
C MET A 89 11.53 -6.55 7.58
N PHE A 90 11.20 -5.30 7.21
CA PHE A 90 10.53 -5.03 5.93
C PHE A 90 11.46 -5.25 4.74
N SER A 91 12.72 -4.85 4.82
CA SER A 91 13.71 -5.11 3.77
C SER A 91 13.98 -6.61 3.60
N HIS A 92 14.01 -7.40 4.69
CA HIS A 92 14.12 -8.85 4.61
C HIS A 92 12.96 -9.47 3.83
N ARG A 93 11.72 -9.06 4.12
CA ARG A 93 10.53 -9.55 3.41
C ARG A 93 10.47 -9.10 1.96
N TRP A 94 10.90 -7.88 1.67
CA TRP A 94 11.02 -7.38 0.29
C TRP A 94 12.03 -8.21 -0.52
N ILE A 95 13.21 -8.47 0.05
CA ILE A 95 14.26 -9.29 -0.58
C ILE A 95 13.74 -10.71 -0.86
N ASP A 96 13.10 -11.35 0.13
CA ASP A 96 12.49 -12.68 -0.04
C ASP A 96 11.47 -12.70 -1.18
N MET A 97 10.57 -11.70 -1.23
CA MET A 97 9.59 -11.57 -2.31
C MET A 97 10.27 -11.44 -3.68
N CYS A 98 11.25 -10.55 -3.82
CA CYS A 98 11.98 -10.37 -5.08
C CYS A 98 12.67 -11.67 -5.54
N GLN A 99 13.29 -12.42 -4.63
CA GLN A 99 13.92 -13.71 -4.94
C GLN A 99 12.90 -14.75 -5.40
N ARG A 100 11.71 -14.79 -4.76
CA ARG A 100 10.62 -15.69 -5.14
C ARG A 100 10.01 -15.36 -6.51
N HIS A 101 10.11 -14.11 -6.95
CA HIS A 101 9.79 -13.70 -8.33
C HIS A 101 10.93 -13.95 -9.33
N GLY A 102 12.02 -14.57 -8.90
CA GLY A 102 13.13 -14.97 -9.78
C GLY A 102 14.06 -13.82 -10.16
N LEU A 103 14.10 -12.73 -9.38
CA LEU A 103 15.01 -11.60 -9.63
C LEU A 103 16.44 -11.92 -9.17
N ASP A 104 17.44 -11.34 -9.84
CA ASP A 104 18.83 -11.33 -9.38
C ASP A 104 19.01 -10.22 -8.35
N VAL A 105 18.86 -10.57 -7.07
CA VAL A 105 18.88 -9.60 -5.97
C VAL A 105 20.29 -9.44 -5.41
N GLN A 106 20.90 -8.28 -5.67
CA GLN A 106 22.13 -7.86 -5.02
C GLN A 106 21.79 -7.18 -3.70
N VAL A 107 22.23 -7.76 -2.59
CA VAL A 107 21.93 -7.24 -1.25
C VAL A 107 23.11 -6.43 -0.73
N VAL A 108 22.83 -5.22 -0.25
CA VAL A 108 23.80 -4.37 0.45
C VAL A 108 23.43 -4.31 1.93
N GLU A 109 24.42 -4.60 2.77
CA GLU A 109 24.34 -4.54 4.22
C GLU A 109 25.47 -3.66 4.74
N THR A 110 25.15 -2.84 5.74
CA THR A 110 26.16 -2.11 6.52
C THR A 110 26.30 -2.80 7.88
N PRO A 111 27.52 -2.84 8.47
CA PRO A 111 27.74 -3.37 9.83
C PRO A 111 26.81 -2.74 10.88
#